data_AF-A0A849UEG8-F1
#
_entry.id   AF-A0A849UEG8-F1
#
_cell.length_a   1.000
_cell.length_b   1.000
_cell.length_c   1.000
_cell.angle_alpha   90.00
_cell.angle_beta   90.00
_cell.angle_gamma   90.00
#
_symmetry.space_group_name_H-M   'P 1'
#
loop_
_entity.id
_entity.type
_entity.pdbx_description
1 polymer ?
#
loop_
_entity_poly.entity_id
_entity_poly.type
_entity_poly.pdbx_seq_one_letter_code
_entity_poly.pdbx_strand_id
1 'polypeptide(L)'
;MPLYQLEAFQKLVVTNGWQFLNKKRCLRTQEDLGWSDEQIEAFLLGIQISDFQKTVPNNIVNDLAGQDFVNADQYAVKWCEENMVHADFYNKETIEISTKIAIITTATGQLAGAVTFHFS
;
A
#
# COMPACT_ATOMS: atom_id res chain seq x y z
N MET A 1 14.63 0.38 -9.22
CA MET A 1 13.41 0.71 -9.98
C MET A 1 12.32 -0.23 -9.49
N PRO A 2 11.09 0.24 -9.26
CA PRO A 2 10.00 -0.64 -8.86
C PRO A 2 9.68 -1.68 -9.93
N LEU A 3 9.15 -2.83 -9.47
CA LEU A 3 8.65 -3.89 -10.33
C LEU A 3 7.38 -3.45 -11.08
N TYR A 4 6.53 -2.66 -10.41
CA TYR A 4 5.26 -2.21 -10.93
C TYR A 4 5.32 -0.73 -11.32
N GLN A 5 4.61 -0.34 -12.39
CA GLN A 5 4.35 1.07 -12.65
C GLN A 5 3.38 1.59 -11.59
N LEU A 6 3.83 2.54 -10.76
CA LEU A 6 3.03 3.07 -9.66
C LEU A 6 1.69 3.65 -10.14
N GLU A 7 1.67 4.34 -11.28
CA GLU A 7 0.45 4.87 -11.89
C GLU A 7 -0.56 3.75 -12.25
N ALA A 8 -0.08 2.57 -12.67
CA ALA A 8 -0.96 1.44 -12.95
C ALA A 8 -1.59 0.89 -11.67
N PHE A 9 -0.82 0.84 -10.58
CA PHE A 9 -1.34 0.49 -9.26
C PHE A 9 -2.40 1.49 -8.79
N GLN A 10 -2.11 2.79 -8.87
CA GLN A 10 -3.03 3.86 -8.45
C GLN A 10 -4.32 3.85 -9.28
N LYS A 11 -4.24 3.59 -10.59
CA LYS A 11 -5.44 3.40 -11.43
C LYS A 11 -6.34 2.28 -10.92
N LEU A 12 -5.75 1.14 -10.51
CA LEU A 12 -6.51 0.02 -9.96
C LEU A 12 -7.19 0.42 -8.63
N VAL A 13 -6.50 1.19 -7.78
CA VAL A 13 -7.07 1.74 -6.53
C VAL A 13 -8.31 2.60 -6.83
N VAL A 14 -8.20 3.59 -7.74
CA VAL A 14 -9.32 4.48 -8.12
C VAL A 14 -10.52 3.71 -8.69
N THR A 15 -10.28 2.63 -9.45
CA THR A 15 -11.37 1.81 -10.00
C THR A 15 -11.96 0.80 -9.01
N ASN A 16 -11.66 0.95 -7.71
CA ASN A 16 -12.04 0.03 -6.64
C ASN A 16 -11.55 -1.42 -6.88
N GLY A 17 -10.45 -1.55 -7.61
CA GLY A 17 -9.78 -2.81 -7.94
C GLY A 17 -8.63 -3.09 -6.99
N TRP A 18 -8.81 -2.82 -5.69
CA TRP A 18 -7.77 -3.03 -4.68
C TRP A 18 -8.27 -3.79 -3.44
N GLN A 19 -7.36 -4.44 -2.73
CA GLN A 19 -7.66 -5.09 -1.45
C GLN A 19 -6.41 -5.24 -0.57
N PHE A 20 -6.61 -5.56 0.71
CA PHE A 20 -5.54 -6.10 1.55
C PHE A 20 -5.28 -7.56 1.21
N LEU A 21 -4.01 -7.89 0.96
CA LEU A 21 -3.56 -9.27 0.70
C LEU A 21 -3.15 -10.02 1.98
N ASN A 22 -2.99 -9.26 3.07
CA ASN A 22 -2.86 -9.75 4.45
C ASN A 22 -3.79 -8.95 5.37
N LYS A 23 -5.10 -9.18 5.23
CA LYS A 23 -6.18 -8.45 5.93
C LYS A 23 -5.90 -8.32 7.41
N LYS A 24 -5.58 -9.41 8.11
CA LYS A 24 -5.40 -9.38 9.57
C LYS A 24 -4.29 -8.43 10.03
N ARG A 25 -3.21 -8.32 9.26
CA ARG A 25 -2.08 -7.42 9.58
C ARG A 25 -2.41 -5.98 9.19
N CYS A 26 -2.96 -5.81 7.99
CA CYS A 26 -3.35 -4.51 7.47
C CYS A 26 -4.46 -3.87 8.33
N LEU A 27 -5.55 -4.58 8.61
CA LEU A 27 -6.66 -4.08 9.44
C LEU A 27 -6.20 -3.66 10.84
N ARG A 28 -5.26 -4.39 11.45
CA ARG A 28 -4.71 -3.97 12.75
C ARG A 28 -4.03 -2.61 12.66
N THR A 29 -3.21 -2.39 11.64
CA THR A 29 -2.54 -1.09 11.47
C THR A 29 -3.55 0.01 11.09
N GLN A 30 -4.64 -0.33 10.40
CA GLN A 30 -5.74 0.58 10.11
C GLN A 30 -6.40 1.06 11.40
N GLU A 31 -6.73 0.10 12.28
CA GLU A 31 -7.32 0.34 13.59
C GLU A 31 -6.39 1.15 14.49
N ASP A 32 -5.10 0.82 14.51
CA ASP A 32 -4.08 1.53 15.30
C ASP A 32 -3.95 3.01 14.86
N LEU A 33 -4.08 3.29 13.55
CA LEU A 33 -4.10 4.66 13.01
C LEU A 33 -5.48 5.33 13.14
N GLY A 34 -6.54 4.58 13.43
CA GLY A 34 -7.91 5.07 13.42
C GLY A 34 -8.40 5.53 12.04
N TRP A 35 -7.86 4.95 10.96
CA TRP A 35 -8.16 5.38 9.59
C TRP A 35 -9.37 4.66 8.98
N SER A 36 -10.17 5.37 8.20
CA SER A 36 -11.22 4.80 7.34
C SER A 36 -10.64 4.18 6.07
N ASP A 37 -11.45 3.42 5.32
CA ASP A 37 -11.04 2.85 4.03
C ASP A 37 -10.70 3.96 3.02
N GLU A 38 -11.44 5.07 3.03
CA GLU A 38 -11.17 6.24 2.19
C GLU A 38 -9.83 6.91 2.53
N GLN A 39 -9.44 6.90 3.81
CA GLN A 39 -8.13 7.41 4.25
C GLN A 39 -6.99 6.50 3.80
N ILE A 40 -7.20 5.18 3.83
CA ILE A 40 -6.24 4.21 3.25
C ILE A 40 -6.15 4.40 1.74
N GLU A 41 -7.26 4.60 1.05
CA GLU A 41 -7.28 4.88 -0.39
C GLU A 41 -6.49 6.15 -0.71
N ALA A 42 -6.76 7.25 0.01
CA ALA A 42 -6.02 8.50 -0.13
C ALA A 42 -4.52 8.30 0.10
N PHE A 43 -4.13 7.52 1.10
CA PHE A 43 -2.74 7.14 1.34
C PHE A 43 -2.13 6.39 0.16
N LEU A 44 -2.80 5.34 -0.35
CA LEU A 44 -2.32 4.56 -1.50
C LEU A 44 -2.18 5.40 -2.78
N LEU A 45 -3.09 6.35 -2.98
CA LEU A 45 -3.05 7.30 -4.09
C LEU A 45 -1.97 8.37 -3.91
N GLY A 46 -1.62 8.71 -2.67
CA GLY A 46 -0.60 9.69 -2.34
C GLY A 46 0.85 9.17 -2.41
N ILE A 47 1.06 7.86 -2.55
CA ILE A 47 2.40 7.27 -2.71
C ILE A 47 3.09 7.90 -3.94
N GLN A 48 4.36 8.27 -3.77
CA GLN A 48 5.18 8.79 -4.86
C GLN A 48 6.30 7.82 -5.23
N ILE A 49 6.80 7.94 -6.46
CA ILE A 49 7.91 7.10 -6.94
C ILE A 49 9.20 7.32 -6.14
N SER A 50 9.39 8.53 -5.60
CA SER A 50 10.51 8.89 -4.72
C SER A 50 10.47 8.17 -3.37
N ASP A 51 9.31 7.64 -2.95
CA ASP A 51 9.18 6.87 -1.71
C ASP A 51 9.67 5.42 -1.88
N PHE A 52 9.97 4.98 -3.11
CA PHE A 52 10.39 3.61 -3.41
C PHE A 52 11.69 3.25 -2.71
N GLN A 53 11.65 2.13 -1.98
CA GLN A 53 12.81 1.58 -1.29
C GLN A 53 13.41 0.41 -2.08
N LYS A 54 12.60 -0.64 -2.33
CA LYS A 54 13.05 -1.89 -2.96
C LYS A 54 11.88 -2.79 -3.35
N THR A 55 12.13 -3.72 -4.27
CA THR A 55 11.24 -4.87 -4.49
C THR A 55 11.60 -5.99 -3.52
N VAL A 56 10.61 -6.50 -2.81
CA VAL A 56 10.73 -7.63 -1.88
C VAL A 56 10.09 -8.86 -2.54
N PRO A 57 10.86 -9.92 -2.85
CA PRO A 57 10.30 -11.12 -3.45
C PRO A 57 9.58 -11.99 -2.41
N ASN A 58 8.68 -12.86 -2.87
CA ASN A 58 8.07 -13.95 -2.08
C ASN A 58 7.44 -13.50 -0.75
N ASN A 59 6.72 -12.37 -0.74
CA ASN A 59 5.92 -12.01 0.43
C ASN A 59 4.73 -12.96 0.53
N ILE A 60 4.53 -13.52 1.72
CA ILE A 60 3.38 -14.35 2.04
C ILE A 60 2.11 -13.48 1.96
N VAL A 61 1.07 -14.02 1.31
CA VAL A 61 -0.28 -13.46 1.30
C VAL A 61 -1.26 -14.56 1.71
N ASN A 62 -2.23 -14.22 2.54
CA ASN A 62 -3.14 -15.22 3.12
C ASN A 62 -4.58 -15.08 2.59
N ASP A 63 -4.90 -13.94 1.97
CA ASP A 63 -6.26 -13.59 1.58
C ASP A 63 -6.50 -13.73 0.07
N LEU A 64 -5.58 -14.38 -0.65
CA LEU A 64 -5.62 -14.58 -2.10
C LEU A 64 -5.74 -16.08 -2.43
N ALA A 65 -6.91 -16.49 -2.95
CA ALA A 65 -7.14 -17.89 -3.30
C ALA A 65 -6.21 -18.36 -4.44
N GLY A 66 -5.48 -19.46 -4.21
CA GLY A 66 -4.64 -20.09 -5.22
C GLY A 66 -3.25 -19.44 -5.41
N GLN A 67 -2.89 -18.46 -4.59
CA GLN A 67 -1.56 -17.85 -4.62
C GLN A 67 -1.11 -17.45 -3.22
N ASP A 68 -0.11 -18.15 -2.70
CA ASP A 68 0.41 -17.94 -1.34
C ASP A 68 1.52 -16.87 -1.28
N PHE A 69 2.09 -16.51 -2.42
CA PHE A 69 3.24 -15.61 -2.51
C PHE A 69 3.11 -14.56 -3.61
N VAL A 70 3.55 -13.34 -3.32
CA VAL A 70 3.65 -12.24 -4.28
C VAL A 70 4.99 -11.51 -4.15
N ASN A 71 5.53 -11.02 -5.26
CA ASN A 71 6.54 -9.98 -5.21
C ASN A 71 5.85 -8.65 -4.90
N ALA A 72 6.47 -7.80 -4.09
CA ALA A 72 5.88 -6.54 -3.69
C ALA A 72 6.92 -5.42 -3.71
N ASP A 73 6.54 -4.24 -4.16
CA ASP A 73 7.37 -3.04 -4.04
C ASP A 73 7.13 -2.39 -2.68
N GLN A 74 8.21 -2.15 -1.94
CA GLN A 74 8.20 -1.47 -0.66
C GLN A 74 8.45 0.02 -0.84
N TYR A 75 7.61 0.82 -0.18
CA TYR A 75 7.71 2.27 -0.10
C TYR A 75 7.84 2.69 1.37
N ALA A 76 8.51 3.81 1.62
CA ALA A 76 8.56 4.48 2.91
C ALA A 76 8.04 5.91 2.71
N VAL A 77 6.79 6.11 3.10
CA VAL A 77 5.99 7.29 2.75
C VAL A 77 5.94 8.21 3.96
N LYS A 78 6.26 9.49 3.75
CA LYS A 78 6.03 10.52 4.76
C LYS A 78 4.60 11.02 4.62
N TRP A 79 3.81 10.88 5.67
CA TRP A 79 2.39 11.17 5.64
C TRP A 79 2.02 12.18 6.73
N CYS A 80 1.38 13.27 6.35
CA CYS A 80 0.84 14.24 7.28
C CYS A 80 -0.55 13.79 7.74
N GLU A 81 -0.69 13.40 9.01
CA GLU A 81 -1.95 12.88 9.55
C GLU A 81 -3.04 13.96 9.66
N GLU A 82 -2.66 15.21 9.92
CA GLU A 82 -3.62 16.31 10.07
C GLU A 82 -4.38 16.59 8.76
N ASN A 83 -3.65 16.60 7.66
CA ASN A 83 -4.18 17.01 6.34
C ASN A 83 -4.44 15.81 5.42
N MET A 84 -4.08 14.60 5.84
CA MET A 84 -4.22 13.36 5.06
C MET A 84 -3.58 13.45 3.67
N VAL A 85 -2.33 13.93 3.62
CA VAL A 85 -1.57 14.07 2.36
C VAL A 85 -0.12 13.63 2.53
N HIS A 86 0.53 13.32 1.40
CA HIS A 86 1.97 13.10 1.34
C HIS A 86 2.73 14.37 1.79
N ALA A 87 3.77 14.19 2.58
CA ALA A 87 4.58 15.27 3.12
C ALA A 87 5.98 15.30 2.48
N ASP A 88 6.40 16.47 2.00
CA ASP A 88 7.74 16.65 1.46
C ASP A 88 8.83 16.58 2.56
N PHE A 89 8.48 16.98 3.79
CA PHE A 89 9.40 17.10 4.93
C PHE A 89 8.77 16.58 6.22
N TYR A 90 9.58 16.13 7.18
CA TYR A 90 9.09 15.76 8.50
C TYR A 90 8.75 17.00 9.32
N ASN A 91 7.55 17.03 9.87
CA ASN A 91 7.12 17.94 10.91
C ASN A 91 6.48 17.15 12.07
N LYS A 92 5.93 17.86 13.06
CA LYS A 92 5.27 17.25 14.24
C LYS A 92 4.01 16.42 13.92
N GLU A 93 3.41 16.59 12.75
CA GLU A 93 2.22 15.85 12.28
C GLU A 93 2.59 14.79 11.23
N THR A 94 3.88 14.60 10.94
CA THR A 94 4.34 13.66 9.92
C THR A 94 4.71 12.32 10.55
N ILE A 95 4.08 11.26 10.09
CA ILE A 95 4.48 9.88 10.38
C ILE A 95 5.16 9.27 9.16
N GLU A 96 6.01 8.27 9.39
CA GLU A 96 6.52 7.43 8.30
C GLU A 96 5.73 6.13 8.24
N ILE A 97 5.18 5.85 7.06
CA ILE A 97 4.44 4.62 6.79
C ILE A 97 5.23 3.81 5.79
N SER A 98 5.71 2.65 6.21
CA SER A 98 6.23 1.68 5.28
C SER A 98 5.13 0.75 4.80
N THR A 99 4.89 0.78 3.50
CA THR A 99 3.88 -0.03 2.82
C THR A 99 4.53 -0.92 1.77
N LYS A 100 3.93 -2.08 1.52
CA LYS A 100 4.28 -2.96 0.42
C LYS A 100 3.08 -3.12 -0.48
N ILE A 101 3.25 -2.83 -1.76
CA ILE A 101 2.20 -2.94 -2.77
C ILE A 101 2.55 -3.98 -3.83
N ALA A 102 1.53 -4.61 -4.38
CA ALA A 102 1.66 -5.55 -5.50
C ALA A 102 0.52 -5.33 -6.50
N ILE A 103 0.77 -5.63 -7.77
CA ILE A 103 -0.28 -5.86 -8.76
C ILE A 103 -0.36 -7.37 -9.01
N ILE A 104 -1.54 -7.95 -8.85
CA ILE A 104 -1.82 -9.35 -9.08
C ILE A 104 -2.68 -9.50 -10.33
N THR A 105 -2.39 -10.51 -11.13
CA THR A 105 -3.25 -10.91 -12.26
C THR A 105 -4.02 -12.15 -11.85
N THR A 106 -5.35 -12.04 -11.81
CA THR A 106 -6.27 -13.13 -11.53
C THR A 106 -6.97 -13.58 -12.82
N ALA A 107 -7.81 -14.61 -12.72
CA ALA A 107 -8.64 -15.05 -13.83
C ALA A 107 -9.66 -13.98 -14.30
N THR A 108 -9.99 -13.01 -13.46
CA THR A 108 -11.00 -11.97 -13.74
C THR A 108 -10.41 -10.61 -14.09
N GLY A 109 -9.08 -10.44 -14.02
CA GLY A 109 -8.41 -9.19 -14.36
C GLY A 109 -7.20 -8.90 -13.48
N GLN A 110 -6.79 -7.64 -13.41
CA GLN A 110 -5.74 -7.19 -12.50
C GLN A 110 -6.35 -6.56 -11.26
N LEU A 111 -5.67 -6.71 -10.12
CA LEU A 111 -6.01 -6.03 -8.88
C LEU A 111 -4.75 -5.50 -8.19
N ALA A 112 -4.90 -4.33 -7.57
CA ALA A 112 -3.94 -3.76 -6.66
C ALA A 112 -4.05 -4.45 -5.29
N GLY A 113 -2.91 -4.66 -4.64
CA GLY A 113 -2.88 -5.31 -3.35
C GLY A 113 -1.90 -4.64 -2.40
N ALA A 114 -2.40 -4.20 -1.24
CA ALA A 114 -1.54 -3.81 -0.13
C ALA A 114 -1.20 -5.08 0.69
N VAL A 115 0.09 -5.44 0.67
CA VAL A 115 0.62 -6.67 1.30
C VAL A 115 0.91 -6.46 2.77
N THR A 116 1.42 -5.27 3.13
CA THR A 116 1.63 -4.82 4.51
C THR A 116 1.59 -3.31 4.53
N PHE A 117 1.07 -2.71 5.60
CA PHE A 117 1.39 -1.33 5.96
C PHE A 117 1.70 -1.28 7.45
N HIS A 118 2.70 -0.49 7.83
CA HIS A 118 3.15 -0.29 9.21
C HIS A 118 3.69 1.12 9.35
N PHE A 119 3.51 1.73 10.52
CA PHE A 119 4.03 3.05 10.85
C PHE A 119 5.06 2.96 11.98
N SER A 120 5.99 3.91 12.01
CA SER A 120 7.05 4.05 13.03
C SER A 120 7.05 5.43 13.65
#